data_AF-A0A954K9J5-F1
#
_entry.id   AF-A0A954K9J5-F1
#
_cell.length_a   1.000
_cell.length_b   1.000
_cell.length_c   1.000
_cell.angle_alpha   90.00
_cell.angle_beta   90.00
_cell.angle_gamma   90.00
#
_symmetry.space_group_name_H-M   'P 1'
#
loop_
_entity.id
_entity.type
_entity.pdbx_description
1 polymer ?
#
loop_
_entity_poly.entity_id
_entity_poly.type
_entity_poly.pdbx_seq_one_letter_code
_entity_poly.pdbx_strand_id
1 'polypeptide(L)'
;MAADVSIALSSKLSDTAKFIVMKNVIWEWSLNDRKKPDCQIVSAGVDKLAQGFDLKDVRGGWTFEHIVPICVIQNLLAKTADVSKQRGILEKYAIACLVTKDEDALLREHGLTNSMPRTWRNGDDEFARYRQVGIEWVKRE
;
A
#
# COMPACT_ATOMS: atom_id res chain seq x y z
N MET A 1 15.48 6.71 -3.73
CA MET A 1 14.46 6.00 -2.93
C MET A 1 14.89 4.60 -2.47
N ALA A 2 15.10 3.60 -3.36
CA ALA A 2 15.51 2.26 -2.91
C ALA A 2 16.90 2.24 -2.22
N ALA A 3 17.86 3.01 -2.74
CA ALA A 3 19.16 3.19 -2.09
C ALA A 3 19.03 3.82 -0.69
N ASP A 4 18.07 4.74 -0.50
CA ASP A 4 17.83 5.40 0.79
C ASP A 4 17.32 4.41 1.84
N VAL A 5 16.51 3.43 1.43
CA VAL A 5 16.10 2.29 2.29
C VAL A 5 17.33 1.50 2.72
N SER A 6 18.21 1.13 1.79
CA SER A 6 19.44 0.40 2.12
C SER A 6 20.33 1.18 3.08
N ILE A 7 20.55 2.47 2.82
CA ILE A 7 21.33 3.35 3.69
C ILE A 7 20.72 3.38 5.08
N ALA A 8 19.40 3.65 5.18
CA ALA A 8 18.70 3.70 6.46
C ALA A 8 18.82 2.38 7.23
N LEU A 9 18.58 1.23 6.59
CA LEU A 9 18.68 -0.08 7.22
C LEU A 9 20.09 -0.41 7.73
N SER A 10 21.12 -0.04 6.97
CA SER A 10 22.54 -0.23 7.35
C SER A 10 23.07 0.76 8.39
N SER A 11 22.35 1.85 8.64
CA SER A 11 22.80 2.92 9.52
C SER A 11 22.68 2.56 11.01
N LYS A 12 23.31 3.37 11.86
CA LYS A 12 23.18 3.33 13.33
C LYS A 12 21.91 4.00 13.85
N LEU A 13 20.94 4.30 12.98
CA LEU A 13 19.65 4.83 13.40
C LEU A 13 18.91 3.83 14.30
N SER A 14 18.06 4.35 15.19
CA SER A 14 17.13 3.50 15.96
C SER A 14 16.12 2.82 15.04
N ASP A 15 15.55 1.71 15.49
CA ASP A 15 14.52 0.98 14.72
C ASP A 15 13.31 1.88 14.40
N THR A 16 12.93 2.77 15.32
CA THR A 16 11.89 3.78 15.09
C THR A 16 12.25 4.73 13.95
N ALA A 17 13.49 5.22 13.90
CA ALA A 17 13.93 6.09 12.83
C ALA A 17 13.98 5.36 11.49
N LYS A 18 14.48 4.12 11.46
CA LYS A 18 14.46 3.25 10.26
C LYS A 18 13.03 3.03 9.76
N PHE A 19 12.11 2.75 10.69
CA PHE A 19 10.70 2.58 10.38
C PHE A 19 10.09 3.81 9.72
N ILE A 20 10.33 5.01 10.28
CA ILE A 20 9.84 6.27 9.73
C ILE A 20 10.39 6.52 8.33
N VAL A 21 11.69 6.30 8.11
CA VAL A 21 12.32 6.48 6.79
C VAL A 21 11.69 5.53 5.77
N MET A 22 11.59 4.23 6.09
CA MET A 22 10.98 3.26 5.18
C MET A 22 9.52 3.60 4.88
N LYS A 23 8.74 4.00 5.89
CA LYS A 23 7.35 4.42 5.71
C LYS A 23 7.26 5.56 4.71
N ASN A 24 8.08 6.60 4.85
CA ASN A 24 8.08 7.73 3.94
C ASN A 24 8.49 7.31 2.52
N VAL A 25 9.53 6.49 2.36
CA VAL A 25 9.91 5.98 1.04
C VAL A 25 8.77 5.20 0.39
N ILE A 26 8.06 4.35 1.14
CA ILE A 26 6.93 3.58 0.60
C ILE A 26 5.81 4.52 0.12
N TRP A 27 5.50 5.58 0.87
CA TRP A 27 4.51 6.58 0.47
C TRP A 27 4.91 7.33 -0.80
N GLU A 28 6.14 7.88 -0.83
CA GLU A 28 6.65 8.61 -2.00
C GLU A 28 6.71 7.70 -3.24
N TRP A 29 7.14 6.46 -3.05
CA TRP A 29 7.17 5.46 -4.13
C TRP A 29 5.79 5.16 -4.69
N SER A 30 4.80 4.96 -3.81
CA SER A 30 3.43 4.61 -4.21
C SER A 30 2.72 5.76 -4.93
N LEU A 31 3.15 7.00 -4.70
CA LEU A 31 2.59 8.17 -5.36
C LEU A 31 3.26 8.45 -6.70
N ASN A 32 4.56 8.15 -6.88
CA ASN A 32 5.29 8.38 -8.14
C ASN A 32 5.02 9.80 -8.71
N ASP A 33 5.27 10.83 -7.90
CA ASP A 33 4.99 12.26 -8.14
C ASP A 33 3.51 12.67 -8.25
N ARG A 34 2.56 11.75 -8.00
CA ARG A 34 1.13 12.06 -8.00
C ARG A 34 0.67 12.67 -6.67
N LYS A 35 -0.39 13.49 -6.73
CA LYS A 35 -1.06 13.99 -5.54
C LYS A 35 -2.19 13.04 -5.15
N LYS A 36 -2.57 13.00 -3.87
CA LYS A 36 -3.86 12.41 -3.49
C LYS A 36 -4.98 13.30 -4.03
N PRO A 37 -6.04 12.76 -4.68
CA PRO A 37 -6.43 11.35 -4.78
C PRO A 37 -6.13 10.66 -6.14
N ASP A 38 -5.09 11.05 -6.88
CA ASP A 38 -4.77 10.56 -8.25
C ASP A 38 -4.25 9.10 -8.29
N CYS A 39 -4.74 8.25 -7.39
CA CYS A 39 -4.49 6.82 -7.38
C CYS A 39 -5.04 6.16 -8.64
N GLN A 40 -4.20 5.36 -9.29
CA GLN A 40 -4.64 4.54 -10.41
C GLN A 40 -5.51 3.38 -9.96
N ILE A 41 -5.39 2.93 -8.70
CA ILE A 41 -6.16 1.78 -8.22
C ILE A 41 -7.20 2.27 -7.23
N VAL A 42 -8.44 1.89 -7.50
CA VAL A 42 -9.57 2.18 -6.63
C VAL A 42 -10.41 0.92 -6.49
N SER A 43 -11.07 0.74 -5.36
CA SER A 43 -12.04 -0.33 -5.21
C SER A 43 -13.26 -0.09 -6.11
N ALA A 44 -13.96 -1.15 -6.46
CA ALA A 44 -15.23 -1.06 -7.18
C ALA A 44 -16.27 -0.25 -6.37
N GLY A 45 -16.21 -0.28 -5.03
CA GLY A 45 -17.04 0.56 -4.18
C GLY A 45 -16.75 2.05 -4.36
N VAL A 46 -15.47 2.45 -4.38
CA VAL A 46 -15.08 3.83 -4.65
C VAL A 46 -15.44 4.25 -6.08
N ASP A 47 -15.28 3.35 -7.05
CA ASP A 47 -15.64 3.61 -8.43
C ASP A 47 -17.14 3.90 -8.59
N LYS A 48 -17.98 3.10 -7.92
CA LYS A 48 -19.43 3.31 -7.84
C LYS A 48 -19.80 4.59 -7.11
N LEU A 49 -19.10 4.95 -6.04
CA LEU A 49 -19.35 6.22 -5.33
C LEU A 49 -19.03 7.43 -6.21
N ALA A 50 -18.06 7.31 -7.10
CA ALA A 50 -17.69 8.39 -8.01
C ALA A 50 -18.78 8.67 -9.05
N GLN A 51 -19.56 7.69 -9.51
CA GLN A 51 -20.66 7.88 -10.48
C GLN A 51 -20.30 8.77 -11.71
N GLY A 52 -19.05 8.77 -12.16
CA GLY A 52 -18.56 9.63 -13.26
C GLY A 52 -18.06 11.02 -12.86
N PHE A 53 -18.06 11.35 -11.56
CA PHE A 53 -17.40 12.52 -11.00
C PHE A 53 -15.92 12.22 -10.68
N ASP A 54 -15.12 13.29 -10.62
CA ASP A 54 -13.75 13.19 -10.13
C ASP A 54 -13.75 12.88 -8.62
N LEU A 55 -12.87 12.00 -8.18
CA LEU A 55 -12.79 11.57 -6.78
C LEU A 55 -12.45 12.72 -5.83
N LYS A 56 -11.80 13.77 -6.32
CA LYS A 56 -11.55 15.00 -5.56
C LYS A 56 -12.86 15.72 -5.16
N ASP A 57 -13.92 15.51 -5.94
CA ASP A 57 -15.24 16.12 -5.74
C ASP A 57 -16.13 15.25 -4.83
N VAL A 58 -15.81 13.96 -4.69
CA VAL A 58 -16.50 13.01 -3.81
C VAL A 58 -15.94 13.12 -2.39
N ARG A 59 -16.57 13.95 -1.54
CA ARG A 59 -16.11 14.16 -0.17
C ARG A 59 -16.50 13.02 0.78
N GLY A 60 -15.51 12.46 1.48
CA GLY A 60 -15.71 11.81 2.79
C GLY A 60 -16.22 10.36 2.79
N GLY A 61 -16.34 9.70 1.63
CA GLY A 61 -16.81 8.31 1.51
C GLY A 61 -15.70 7.25 1.38
N TRP A 62 -14.44 7.67 1.27
CA TRP A 62 -13.31 6.80 0.97
C TRP A 62 -12.09 7.11 1.85
N THR A 63 -11.15 6.18 1.89
CA THR A 63 -9.85 6.28 2.55
C THR A 63 -8.74 5.83 1.61
N PHE A 64 -7.53 6.28 1.90
CA PHE A 64 -6.33 6.00 1.13
C PHE A 64 -5.42 5.06 1.91
N GLU A 65 -5.05 3.94 1.30
CA GLU A 65 -4.18 2.94 1.92
C GLU A 65 -3.27 2.25 0.90
N HIS A 66 -2.49 1.27 1.35
CA HIS A 66 -1.61 0.46 0.49
C HIS A 66 -2.15 -0.95 0.37
N ILE A 67 -2.26 -1.48 -0.84
CA ILE A 67 -2.79 -2.82 -1.14
C ILE A 67 -2.07 -3.91 -0.35
N VAL A 68 -0.76 -3.78 -0.16
CA VAL A 68 -0.02 -4.54 0.86
C VAL A 68 0.27 -3.61 2.03
N PRO A 69 -0.07 -3.98 3.28
CA PRO A 69 0.13 -3.10 4.43
C PRO A 69 1.60 -2.66 4.56
N ILE A 70 1.81 -1.37 4.88
CA ILE A 70 3.15 -0.77 4.99
C ILE A 70 4.08 -1.58 5.90
N CYS A 71 3.59 -2.05 7.04
CA CYS A 71 4.36 -2.89 7.97
C CYS A 71 4.84 -4.20 7.33
N VAL A 72 4.05 -4.81 6.45
CA VAL A 72 4.44 -6.02 5.71
C VAL A 72 5.54 -5.68 4.70
N ILE A 73 5.40 -4.56 3.98
CA ILE A 73 6.43 -4.08 3.03
C ILE A 73 7.74 -3.78 3.77
N GLN A 74 7.70 -3.07 4.90
CA GLN A 74 8.87 -2.79 5.74
C GLN A 74 9.56 -4.07 6.20
N ASN A 75 8.79 -5.07 6.63
CA ASN A 75 9.33 -6.38 7.02
C ASN A 75 9.99 -7.12 5.86
N LEU A 76 9.51 -6.94 4.61
CA LEU A 76 10.18 -7.49 3.43
C LEU A 76 11.47 -6.76 3.11
N LEU A 77 11.46 -5.42 3.17
CA LEU A 77 12.65 -4.59 2.94
C LEU A 77 13.76 -4.90 3.96
N ALA A 78 13.41 -5.06 5.23
CA ALA A 78 14.36 -5.38 6.30
C ALA A 78 15.03 -6.77 6.16
N LYS A 79 14.45 -7.68 5.37
CA LYS A 79 15.00 -9.03 5.14
C LYS A 79 16.08 -9.09 4.06
N THR A 80 16.38 -7.98 3.39
CA THR A 80 17.39 -7.94 2.33
C THR A 80 18.21 -6.65 2.39
N ALA A 81 19.52 -6.76 2.25
CA ALA A 81 20.43 -5.63 2.08
C ALA A 81 20.70 -5.30 0.60
N ASP A 82 20.19 -6.13 -0.33
CA ASP A 82 20.36 -5.93 -1.77
C ASP A 82 19.39 -4.86 -2.28
N VAL A 83 19.93 -3.75 -2.77
CA VAL A 83 19.19 -2.60 -3.31
C VAL A 83 18.29 -3.00 -4.49
N SER A 84 18.72 -3.94 -5.34
CA SER A 84 17.93 -4.40 -6.48
C SER A 84 16.71 -5.18 -6.01
N LYS A 85 16.86 -6.03 -4.98
CA LYS A 85 15.73 -6.74 -4.36
C LYS A 85 14.78 -5.77 -3.65
N GLN A 86 15.31 -4.77 -2.95
CA GLN A 86 14.50 -3.73 -2.31
C GLN A 86 13.70 -2.93 -3.32
N ARG A 87 14.30 -2.56 -4.46
CA ARG A 87 13.60 -1.94 -5.58
C ARG A 87 12.45 -2.82 -6.07
N GLY A 88 12.69 -4.11 -6.32
CA GLY A 88 11.63 -5.03 -6.76
C GLY A 88 10.48 -5.18 -5.75
N ILE A 89 10.77 -5.12 -4.44
CA ILE A 89 9.74 -5.09 -3.39
C ILE A 89 8.89 -3.81 -3.47
N LEU A 90 9.53 -2.65 -3.65
CA LEU A 90 8.82 -1.38 -3.78
C LEU A 90 7.97 -1.35 -5.06
N GLU A 91 8.54 -1.75 -6.21
CA GLU A 91 7.82 -1.81 -7.49
C GLU A 91 6.60 -2.73 -7.44
N LYS A 92 6.71 -3.87 -6.74
CA LYS A 92 5.62 -4.84 -6.65
C LYS A 92 4.57 -4.51 -5.59
N TYR A 93 4.97 -3.96 -4.44
CA TYR A 93 4.09 -3.89 -3.28
C TYR A 93 3.80 -2.49 -2.77
N ALA A 94 4.60 -1.47 -3.10
CA ALA A 94 4.29 -0.08 -2.76
C ALA A 94 3.26 0.47 -3.76
N ILE A 95 2.04 -0.06 -3.66
CA ILE A 95 0.91 0.31 -4.50
C ILE A 95 -0.19 0.87 -3.61
N ALA A 96 -0.52 2.13 -3.85
CA ALA A 96 -1.60 2.83 -3.18
C ALA A 96 -2.96 2.52 -3.82
N CYS A 97 -4.00 2.52 -3.00
CA CYS A 97 -5.38 2.30 -3.42
C CYS A 97 -6.35 3.18 -2.62
N LEU A 98 -7.46 3.52 -3.25
CA LEU A 98 -8.63 4.09 -2.58
C LEU A 98 -9.66 3.00 -2.31
N VAL A 99 -10.14 2.92 -1.08
CA VAL A 99 -11.23 2.03 -0.67
C VAL A 99 -12.31 2.83 0.04
N THR A 100 -13.53 2.32 0.10
CA THR A 100 -14.59 2.96 0.88
C THR A 100 -14.31 2.80 2.38
N LYS A 101 -14.96 3.62 3.21
CA LYS A 101 -14.88 3.43 4.67
C LYS A 101 -15.43 2.08 5.13
N ASP A 102 -16.44 1.57 4.43
CA ASP A 102 -17.05 0.28 4.74
C ASP A 102 -16.12 -0.88 4.37
N GLU A 103 -15.40 -0.76 3.26
CA GLU A 103 -14.38 -1.74 2.85
C GLU A 103 -13.17 -1.72 3.81
N ASP A 104 -12.73 -0.54 4.26
CA ASP A 104 -11.70 -0.41 5.30
C ASP A 104 -12.15 -1.03 6.64
N ALA A 105 -13.42 -0.84 7.01
CA ALA A 105 -14.01 -1.48 8.18
C ALA A 105 -14.04 -3.01 8.03
N LEU A 106 -14.42 -3.51 6.85
CA LEU A 106 -14.44 -4.95 6.55
C LEU A 106 -13.04 -5.57 6.67
N LEU A 107 -12.01 -4.90 6.17
CA LEU A 107 -10.61 -5.33 6.34
C LEU A 107 -10.21 -5.36 7.82
N ARG A 108 -10.62 -4.36 8.60
CA ARG A 108 -10.36 -4.28 10.04
C ARG A 108 -11.03 -5.43 10.80
N GLU A 109 -12.28 -5.73 10.50
CA GLU A 109 -13.03 -6.84 11.11
C GLU A 109 -12.36 -8.21 10.87
N HIS A 110 -11.71 -8.37 9.72
CA HIS A 110 -10.97 -9.58 9.37
C HIS A 110 -9.50 -9.57 9.83
N GLY A 111 -9.05 -8.52 10.52
CA GLY A 111 -7.66 -8.38 11.00
C GLY A 111 -6.64 -8.11 9.89
N LEU A 112 -7.08 -7.65 8.72
CA LEU A 112 -6.26 -7.44 7.51
C LEU A 112 -5.79 -5.98 7.32
N THR A 113 -5.98 -5.10 8.32
CA THR A 113 -5.51 -3.71 8.27
C THR A 113 -3.98 -3.60 8.22
N ASN A 114 -3.30 -4.46 8.98
CA ASN A 114 -1.84 -4.44 9.15
C ASN A 114 -1.21 -5.81 8.88
N SER A 115 -1.95 -6.69 8.19
CA SER A 115 -1.50 -8.05 7.89
C SER A 115 -1.98 -8.49 6.51
N MET A 116 -1.29 -9.49 5.96
CA MET A 116 -1.76 -10.23 4.78
C MET A 116 -2.40 -11.55 5.25
N PRO A 117 -3.20 -12.22 4.38
CA PRO A 117 -3.73 -13.54 4.68
C PRO A 117 -2.65 -14.50 5.19
N ARG A 118 -2.98 -15.40 6.11
CA ARG A 118 -1.99 -16.29 6.76
C ARG A 118 -1.18 -17.14 5.77
N THR A 119 -1.78 -17.50 4.65
CA THR A 119 -1.15 -18.28 3.57
C THR A 119 -0.29 -17.44 2.63
N TRP A 120 -0.38 -16.10 2.70
CA TRP A 120 0.33 -15.19 1.82
C TRP A 120 1.84 -15.22 2.04
N ARG A 121 2.61 -15.19 0.95
CA ARG A 121 4.07 -15.19 0.90
C ARG A 121 4.57 -14.12 -0.06
N ASN A 122 5.83 -13.72 0.12
CA ASN A 122 6.51 -12.89 -0.87
C ASN A 122 6.52 -13.62 -2.22
N GLY A 123 6.07 -12.95 -3.27
CA GLY A 123 5.80 -13.54 -4.58
C GLY A 123 4.32 -13.68 -4.89
N ASP A 124 3.46 -13.80 -3.88
CA ASP A 124 2.02 -13.97 -4.07
C ASP A 124 1.34 -12.66 -4.57
N ASP A 125 0.07 -12.82 -4.94
CA ASP A 125 -0.85 -11.75 -5.32
C ASP A 125 -0.91 -10.65 -4.25
N GLU A 126 -0.60 -9.42 -4.66
CA GLU A 126 -0.66 -8.25 -3.81
C GLU A 126 -2.08 -7.97 -3.30
N PHE A 127 -3.12 -8.32 -4.06
CA PHE A 127 -4.52 -8.08 -3.70
C PHE A 127 -5.15 -9.16 -2.82
N ALA A 128 -4.36 -10.10 -2.31
CA ALA A 128 -4.89 -11.27 -1.59
C ALA A 128 -5.82 -10.90 -0.42
N ARG A 129 -5.54 -9.80 0.30
CA ARG A 129 -6.42 -9.34 1.39
C ARG A 129 -7.78 -8.83 0.88
N TYR A 130 -7.81 -8.16 -0.27
CA TYR A 130 -9.05 -7.68 -0.88
C TYR A 130 -9.89 -8.86 -1.37
N ARG A 131 -9.26 -9.82 -2.05
CA ARG A 131 -9.93 -11.07 -2.47
C ARG A 131 -10.51 -11.85 -1.29
N GLN A 132 -9.80 -11.93 -0.17
CA GLN A 132 -10.27 -12.65 1.02
C GLN A 132 -11.61 -12.11 1.56
N VAL A 133 -11.86 -10.80 1.42
CA VAL A 133 -13.09 -10.16 1.91
C VAL A 133 -14.04 -9.72 0.78
N GLY A 134 -13.79 -10.15 -0.46
CA GLY A 134 -14.66 -9.84 -1.60
C GLY A 134 -14.61 -8.39 -2.08
N ILE A 135 -13.52 -7.67 -1.81
CA ILE A 135 -13.30 -6.32 -2.38
C ILE A 135 -12.73 -6.49 -3.79
N GLU A 136 -13.45 -5.95 -4.77
CA GLU A 136 -13.00 -5.82 -6.16
C GLU A 136 -12.33 -4.46 -6.36
N TRP A 137 -11.47 -4.36 -7.37
CA TRP A 137 -10.75 -3.14 -7.72
C TRP A 137 -10.70 -2.94 -9.22
N VAL A 138 -10.52 -1.68 -9.62
CA VAL A 138 -10.33 -1.26 -11.00
C VAL A 138 -9.09 -0.39 -11.11
N LYS A 139 -8.43 -0.47 -12.26
CA LYS A 139 -7.33 0.43 -12.61
C LYS A 139 -7.87 1.55 -13.50
N ARG A 140 -7.78 2.78 -13.02
CA ARG A 140 -8.05 4.00 -13.76
C ARG A 140 -6.79 4.43 -14.52
N GLU A 141 -6.95 4.90 -15.75
CA GLU A 141 -5.87 5.40 -16.61
C GLU A 141 -5.43 6.80 -16.20
#